data_AF-A0A933DQ47-F1
#
_entry.id   AF-A0A933DQ47-F1
#
_cell.length_a   1.000
_cell.length_b   1.000
_cell.length_c   1.000
_cell.angle_alpha   90.00
_cell.angle_beta   90.00
_cell.angle_gamma   90.00
#
_symmetry.space_group_name_H-M   'P 1'
#
loop_
_entity.id
_entity.type
_entity.pdbx_description
1 polymer ?
#
loop_
_entity_poly.entity_id
_entity_poly.type
_entity_poly.pdbx_seq_one_letter_code
_entity_poly.pdbx_strand_id
1 'polypeptide(L)'
;MLEQFRSETMEGLPLPHDRTFIERAKVALASYGIEDESGRGGSEGSYRLKPDSPAYAAFLDFLAQEFDAIDRRFDEPLGETKSMRPDSREVIRTLRDYLKGRAAGDVAPLPPEVARVFEGNNLEAFKDEIYARHNTRGIAYNVDLSRGRDERPWEIALERRYVEGREDALKVLDSGFIKFNVNNGTITLELIEWPTENIHTGLK
;
A
#
# COMPACT_ATOMS: atom_id res chain seq x y z
N MET A 1 -6.98 -27.81 24.30
CA MET A 1 -5.90 -26.81 24.23
C MET A 1 -5.61 -26.30 22.82
N LEU A 2 -5.99 -27.02 21.74
CA LEU A 2 -5.92 -26.55 20.35
C LEU A 2 -7.16 -25.79 19.86
N GLU A 3 -8.31 -25.96 20.53
CA GLU A 3 -9.56 -25.28 20.15
C GLU A 3 -9.71 -23.88 20.76
N GLN A 4 -8.93 -23.57 21.81
CA GLN A 4 -8.99 -22.25 22.47
C GLN A 4 -8.24 -21.16 21.68
N PHE A 5 -7.28 -21.54 20.82
CA PHE A 5 -6.62 -20.61 19.89
C PHE A 5 -7.44 -20.24 18.66
N ARG A 6 -8.53 -20.98 18.38
CA ARG A 6 -9.45 -20.70 17.27
C ARG A 6 -10.52 -19.67 17.60
N SER A 7 -10.68 -19.30 18.87
CA SER A 7 -11.77 -18.43 19.32
C SER A 7 -11.37 -16.96 19.51
N GLU A 8 -10.08 -16.62 19.49
CA GLU A 8 -9.58 -15.25 19.69
C GLU A 8 -8.98 -14.64 18.40
N THR A 9 -9.05 -15.34 17.27
CA THR A 9 -8.37 -14.98 16.01
C THR A 9 -9.28 -14.38 14.93
N MET A 10 -10.39 -13.77 15.31
CA MET A 10 -11.25 -13.00 14.38
C MET A 10 -11.33 -11.50 14.69
N GLU A 11 -10.44 -10.97 15.54
CA GLU A 11 -10.07 -9.56 15.44
C GLU A 11 -8.91 -9.48 14.44
N GLY A 12 -9.15 -8.80 13.31
CA GLY A 12 -8.23 -8.76 12.18
C GLY A 12 -6.81 -8.38 12.58
N LEU A 13 -5.81 -8.86 11.85
CA LEU A 13 -4.40 -8.53 12.06
C LEU A 13 -4.20 -7.02 12.19
N PRO A 14 -3.87 -6.48 13.38
CA PRO A 14 -3.57 -5.07 13.50
C PRO A 14 -2.18 -4.81 12.90
N LEU A 15 -2.14 -4.54 11.60
CA LEU A 15 -0.93 -4.14 10.88
C LEU A 15 -0.63 -2.66 11.18
N PRO A 16 0.62 -2.29 11.52
CA PRO A 16 0.92 -0.92 11.91
C PRO A 16 1.04 0.00 10.69
N HIS A 17 0.61 1.25 10.84
CA HIS A 17 0.73 2.31 9.84
C HIS A 17 2.02 3.13 10.00
N ASP A 18 3.09 2.49 10.48
CA ASP A 18 4.36 3.15 10.81
C ASP A 18 5.56 2.35 10.28
N ARG A 19 6.77 2.78 10.68
CA ARG A 19 8.04 2.17 10.26
C ARG A 19 8.20 0.69 10.60
N THR A 20 7.42 0.16 11.54
CA THR A 20 7.51 -1.24 11.99
C THR A 20 6.69 -2.20 11.13
N PHE A 21 6.01 -1.68 10.09
CA PHE A 21 5.16 -2.46 9.20
C PHE A 21 5.82 -3.70 8.63
N ILE A 22 7.00 -3.58 8.03
CA ILE A 22 7.67 -4.71 7.35
C ILE A 22 7.85 -5.89 8.31
N GLU A 23 8.42 -5.64 9.48
CA GLU A 23 8.69 -6.67 10.49
C GLU A 23 7.38 -7.31 10.98
N ARG A 24 6.37 -6.50 11.31
CA ARG A 24 5.08 -7.01 11.81
C ARG A 24 4.27 -7.74 10.75
N ALA A 25 4.28 -7.27 9.52
CA ALA A 25 3.62 -7.91 8.39
C ALA A 25 4.22 -9.29 8.13
N LYS A 26 5.56 -9.44 8.21
CA LYS A 26 6.23 -10.74 8.08
C LYS A 26 5.85 -11.71 9.20
N VAL A 27 5.84 -11.26 10.45
CA VAL A 27 5.40 -12.08 11.60
C VAL A 27 3.95 -12.51 11.43
N ALA A 28 3.07 -11.59 11.01
CA ALA A 28 1.69 -11.87 10.69
C ALA A 28 1.58 -12.96 9.60
N LEU A 29 2.21 -12.76 8.45
CA LEU A 29 2.20 -13.71 7.33
C LEU A 29 2.68 -15.11 7.74
N ALA A 30 3.78 -15.19 8.49
CA ALA A 30 4.30 -16.45 9.01
C ALA A 30 3.31 -17.15 9.98
N SER A 31 2.59 -16.39 10.81
CA SER A 31 1.57 -16.94 11.72
C SER A 31 0.38 -17.56 10.99
N TYR A 32 0.11 -17.13 9.75
CA TYR A 32 -0.89 -17.72 8.86
C TYR A 32 -0.34 -18.82 7.94
N GLY A 33 0.95 -19.19 8.08
CA GLY A 33 1.59 -20.17 7.22
C GLY A 33 1.82 -19.68 5.78
N ILE A 34 1.88 -18.37 5.56
CA ILE A 34 2.20 -17.79 4.26
C ILE A 34 3.72 -17.72 4.11
N GLU A 35 4.24 -18.42 3.12
CA GLU A 35 5.67 -18.54 2.85
C GLU A 35 6.20 -17.39 1.99
N ASP A 36 7.48 -17.05 2.19
CA ASP A 36 8.22 -16.11 1.35
C ASP A 36 8.61 -16.79 0.03
N GLU A 37 8.12 -16.26 -1.09
CA GLU A 37 8.44 -16.74 -2.45
C GLU A 37 9.84 -16.31 -2.93
N SER A 38 10.48 -15.35 -2.28
CA SER A 38 11.78 -14.82 -2.73
C SER A 38 12.98 -15.70 -2.36
N GLY A 39 12.84 -16.54 -1.33
CA GLY A 39 13.94 -17.28 -0.73
C GLY A 39 15.02 -16.41 -0.07
N ARG A 40 14.79 -15.09 0.01
CA ARG A 40 15.71 -14.10 0.59
C ARG A 40 15.33 -13.89 2.05
N GLY A 41 15.76 -14.80 2.93
CA GLY A 41 15.55 -14.63 4.37
C GLY A 41 16.09 -13.29 4.90
N GLY A 42 15.56 -12.82 6.03
CA GLY A 42 16.02 -11.58 6.69
C GLY A 42 15.08 -10.37 6.52
N SER A 43 15.63 -9.20 6.17
CA SER A 43 14.91 -7.93 6.06
C SER A 43 14.10 -7.78 4.76
N GLU A 44 14.26 -8.69 3.80
CA GLU A 44 13.52 -8.72 2.52
C GLU A 44 12.48 -9.85 2.48
N GLY A 45 11.48 -9.78 1.62
CA GLY A 45 10.54 -10.87 1.39
C GLY A 45 9.52 -10.54 0.31
N SER A 46 9.10 -11.56 -0.44
CA SER A 46 8.06 -11.48 -1.46
C SER A 46 6.96 -12.47 -1.13
N TYR A 47 5.74 -11.99 -0.91
CA TYR A 47 4.62 -12.82 -0.48
C TYR A 47 3.46 -12.68 -1.44
N ARG A 48 2.74 -13.78 -1.64
CA ARG A 48 1.52 -13.80 -2.47
C ARG A 48 0.34 -14.30 -1.65
N LEU A 49 -0.70 -13.46 -1.56
CA LEU A 49 -1.97 -13.80 -0.92
C LEU A 49 -3.03 -14.00 -1.99
N LYS A 50 -3.60 -15.19 -2.00
CA LYS A 50 -4.80 -15.49 -2.80
C LYS A 50 -6.07 -15.08 -2.03
N PRO A 51 -7.21 -14.86 -2.71
CA PRO A 51 -8.46 -14.48 -2.06
C PRO A 51 -8.96 -15.40 -0.94
N ASP A 52 -8.56 -16.67 -0.96
CA ASP A 52 -8.88 -17.69 0.04
C ASP A 52 -7.88 -17.76 1.21
N SER A 53 -6.82 -16.95 1.18
CA SER A 53 -5.84 -16.90 2.27
C SER A 53 -6.46 -16.33 3.55
N PRO A 54 -6.17 -16.91 4.73
CA PRO A 54 -6.71 -16.41 6.00
C PRO A 54 -6.21 -14.99 6.36
N ALA A 55 -5.12 -14.52 5.76
CA ALA A 55 -4.62 -13.15 5.95
C ALA A 55 -5.22 -12.15 4.93
N TYR A 56 -5.93 -12.62 3.91
CA TYR A 56 -6.32 -11.84 2.74
C TYR A 56 -7.16 -10.61 3.08
N ALA A 57 -8.26 -10.80 3.82
CA ALA A 57 -9.15 -9.71 4.19
C ALA A 57 -8.46 -8.64 5.04
N ALA A 58 -7.56 -9.04 5.94
CA ALA A 58 -6.82 -8.10 6.78
C ALA A 58 -5.84 -7.23 5.98
N PHE A 59 -5.18 -7.80 4.96
CA PHE A 59 -4.30 -7.02 4.08
C PHE A 59 -5.07 -6.11 3.13
N LEU A 60 -6.24 -6.50 2.65
CA LEU A 60 -7.12 -5.61 1.88
C LEU A 60 -7.62 -4.44 2.73
N ASP A 61 -8.08 -4.72 3.95
CA ASP A 61 -8.55 -3.69 4.87
C ASP A 61 -7.41 -2.73 5.22
N PHE A 62 -6.21 -3.24 5.51
CA PHE A 62 -5.02 -2.42 5.70
C PHE A 62 -4.73 -1.53 4.49
N LEU A 63 -4.74 -2.09 3.27
CA LEU A 63 -4.54 -1.31 2.05
C LEU A 63 -5.60 -0.20 1.92
N ALA A 64 -6.86 -0.49 2.20
CA ALA A 64 -7.92 0.51 2.21
C ALA A 64 -7.70 1.61 3.27
N GLN A 65 -7.21 1.26 4.46
CA GLN A 65 -6.86 2.23 5.51
C GLN A 65 -5.68 3.12 5.11
N GLU A 66 -4.71 2.61 4.37
CA GLU A 66 -3.64 3.44 3.80
C GLU A 66 -4.20 4.44 2.77
N PHE A 67 -5.19 4.05 1.96
CA PHE A 67 -5.89 5.00 1.08
C PHE A 67 -6.73 6.03 1.84
N ASP A 68 -7.29 5.70 3.02
CA ASP A 68 -7.89 6.69 3.93
C ASP A 68 -6.86 7.68 4.49
N ALA A 69 -5.63 7.25 4.71
CA ALA A 69 -4.54 8.15 5.08
C ALA A 69 -4.18 9.08 3.92
N ILE A 70 -4.11 8.55 2.68
CA ILE A 70 -3.85 9.34 1.47
C ILE A 70 -4.97 10.37 1.22
N ASP A 71 -6.26 10.02 1.33
CA ASP A 71 -7.36 10.99 1.15
C ASP A 71 -7.27 12.17 2.12
N ARG A 72 -6.81 11.93 3.36
CA ARG A 72 -6.54 12.98 4.35
C ARG A 72 -5.36 13.87 3.97
N ARG A 73 -4.36 13.38 3.23
CA ARG A 73 -3.20 14.17 2.79
C ARG A 73 -3.56 15.31 1.84
N PHE A 74 -4.69 15.22 1.15
CA PHE A 74 -5.16 16.34 0.31
C PHE A 74 -5.56 17.56 1.14
N ASP A 75 -5.97 17.37 2.40
CA ASP A 75 -6.31 18.45 3.33
C ASP A 75 -5.17 18.74 4.33
N GLU A 76 -4.40 17.70 4.71
CA GLU A 76 -3.30 17.74 5.68
C GLU A 76 -1.99 17.15 5.10
N PRO A 77 -1.30 17.91 4.23
CA PRO A 77 -0.06 17.44 3.60
C PRO A 77 1.02 17.11 4.63
N LEU A 78 1.78 16.03 4.39
CA LEU A 78 2.97 15.68 5.19
C LEU A 78 4.17 16.60 4.88
N GLY A 79 4.10 17.29 3.74
CA GLY A 79 5.11 18.17 3.14
C GLY A 79 4.51 18.83 1.89
N GLU A 80 5.28 18.94 0.80
CA GLU A 80 4.71 19.35 -0.50
C GLU A 80 4.18 18.12 -1.25
N THR A 81 2.91 17.80 -1.05
CA THR A 81 2.24 16.71 -1.76
C THR A 81 1.86 17.16 -3.18
N LYS A 82 2.23 16.40 -4.22
CA LYS A 82 1.79 16.66 -5.60
C LYS A 82 0.68 15.71 -6.02
N SER A 83 -0.44 16.30 -6.41
CA SER A 83 -1.48 15.59 -7.14
C SER A 83 -0.97 15.32 -8.55
N MET A 84 -0.77 14.04 -8.89
CA MET A 84 -0.24 13.66 -10.21
C MET A 84 -1.30 13.76 -11.31
N ARG A 85 -2.58 13.75 -10.94
CA ARG A 85 -3.72 13.98 -11.84
C ARG A 85 -4.74 14.94 -11.20
N PRO A 86 -5.58 15.64 -12.00
CA PRO A 86 -6.59 16.57 -11.47
C PRO A 86 -7.66 15.89 -10.60
N ASP A 87 -7.94 14.62 -10.87
CA ASP A 87 -8.95 13.77 -10.23
C ASP A 87 -8.35 12.81 -9.18
N SER A 88 -7.09 13.00 -8.75
CA SER A 88 -6.39 12.08 -7.84
C SER A 88 -7.21 11.73 -6.60
N ARG A 89 -7.86 12.72 -5.98
CA ARG A 89 -8.64 12.50 -4.76
C ARG A 89 -9.85 11.58 -5.00
N GLU A 90 -10.55 11.75 -6.11
CA GLU A 90 -11.68 10.89 -6.49
C GLU A 90 -11.22 9.47 -6.80
N VAL A 91 -10.08 9.33 -7.49
CA VAL A 91 -9.45 8.03 -7.77
C VAL A 91 -9.10 7.31 -6.47
N ILE A 92 -8.41 7.99 -5.54
CA ILE A 92 -8.06 7.41 -4.23
C ILE A 92 -9.31 6.94 -3.48
N ARG A 93 -10.37 7.74 -3.44
CA ARG A 93 -11.64 7.36 -2.79
C ARG A 93 -12.32 6.17 -3.47
N THR A 94 -12.37 6.15 -4.79
CA THR A 94 -12.96 5.06 -5.58
C THR A 94 -12.23 3.74 -5.32
N LEU A 95 -10.89 3.77 -5.32
CA LEU A 95 -10.06 2.61 -5.04
C LEU A 95 -10.21 2.13 -3.59
N ARG A 96 -10.24 3.06 -2.63
CA ARG A 96 -10.50 2.75 -1.22
C ARG A 96 -11.82 2.01 -1.04
N ASP A 97 -12.91 2.58 -1.55
CA ASP A 97 -14.25 2.05 -1.33
C ASP A 97 -14.39 0.66 -1.98
N TYR A 98 -13.78 0.47 -3.15
CA TYR A 98 -13.64 -0.83 -3.79
C TYR A 98 -12.88 -1.85 -2.92
N LEU A 99 -11.72 -1.47 -2.35
CA LEU A 99 -10.93 -2.33 -1.47
C LEU A 99 -11.69 -2.69 -0.17
N LYS A 100 -12.45 -1.75 0.41
CA LYS A 100 -13.32 -2.02 1.57
C LYS A 100 -14.41 -3.03 1.23
N GLY A 101 -15.06 -2.88 0.08
CA GLY A 101 -16.03 -3.86 -0.41
C GLY A 101 -15.42 -5.25 -0.56
N ARG A 102 -14.26 -5.34 -1.21
CA ARG A 102 -13.50 -6.61 -1.35
C ARG A 102 -13.13 -7.22 0.00
N ALA A 103 -12.66 -6.42 0.95
CA ALA A 103 -12.30 -6.88 2.30
C ALA A 103 -13.52 -7.43 3.07
N ALA A 104 -14.71 -6.85 2.83
CA ALA A 104 -15.99 -7.32 3.37
C ALA A 104 -16.53 -8.58 2.66
N GLY A 105 -15.81 -9.14 1.69
CA GLY A 105 -16.18 -10.35 0.97
C GLY A 105 -16.92 -10.11 -0.35
N ASP A 106 -16.92 -8.89 -0.89
CA ASP A 106 -17.48 -8.64 -2.22
C ASP A 106 -16.64 -9.33 -3.32
N VAL A 107 -17.26 -10.30 -3.98
CA VAL A 107 -16.66 -11.06 -5.08
C VAL A 107 -17.19 -10.61 -6.44
N ALA A 108 -17.92 -9.49 -6.52
CA ALA A 108 -18.43 -8.95 -7.77
C ALA A 108 -17.33 -8.71 -8.82
N PRO A 109 -17.68 -8.73 -10.11
CA PRO A 109 -16.80 -8.24 -11.17
C PRO A 109 -16.33 -6.82 -10.90
N LEU A 110 -15.22 -6.42 -11.54
CA LEU A 110 -14.70 -5.06 -11.41
C LEU A 110 -15.79 -4.03 -11.79
N PRO A 111 -16.20 -3.15 -10.86
CA PRO A 111 -17.24 -2.17 -11.15
C PRO A 111 -16.79 -1.19 -12.24
N PRO A 112 -17.68 -0.71 -13.12
CA PRO A 112 -17.33 0.21 -14.20
C PRO A 112 -16.64 1.50 -13.73
N GLU A 113 -17.05 2.04 -12.59
CA GLU A 113 -16.43 3.20 -11.95
C GLU A 113 -14.98 2.95 -11.55
N VAL A 114 -14.66 1.73 -11.08
CA VAL A 114 -13.29 1.33 -10.78
C VAL A 114 -12.52 1.11 -12.06
N ALA A 115 -13.12 0.52 -13.10
CA ALA A 115 -12.46 0.36 -14.40
C ALA A 115 -12.04 1.71 -15.02
N ARG A 116 -12.90 2.74 -14.89
CA ARG A 116 -12.63 4.09 -15.42
C ARG A 116 -11.38 4.75 -14.83
N VAL A 117 -11.00 4.47 -13.59
CA VAL A 117 -9.81 5.13 -12.98
C VAL A 117 -8.49 4.74 -13.66
N PHE A 118 -8.49 3.59 -14.36
CA PHE A 118 -7.36 3.08 -15.15
C PHE A 118 -7.34 3.62 -16.58
N GLU A 119 -8.35 4.38 -17.00
CA GLU A 119 -8.38 5.00 -18.32
C GLU A 119 -7.45 6.22 -18.38
N GLY A 120 -7.00 6.57 -19.59
CA GLY A 120 -6.13 7.72 -19.83
C GLY A 120 -4.64 7.41 -19.85
N ASN A 121 -3.84 8.47 -20.05
CA ASN A 121 -2.40 8.36 -20.29
C ASN A 121 -1.55 8.49 -19.03
N ASN A 122 -2.10 9.03 -17.94
CA ASN A 122 -1.38 9.19 -16.68
C ASN A 122 -1.90 8.18 -15.67
N LEU A 123 -1.12 7.15 -15.37
CA LEU A 123 -1.50 6.08 -14.43
C LEU A 123 -0.89 6.25 -13.04
N GLU A 124 -0.02 7.25 -12.84
CA GLU A 124 0.44 7.65 -11.51
C GLU A 124 -0.69 8.47 -10.87
N ALA A 125 -1.39 7.85 -9.91
CA ALA A 125 -2.60 8.42 -9.32
C ALA A 125 -2.28 9.42 -8.20
N PHE A 126 -1.23 9.18 -7.42
CA PHE A 126 -0.86 10.02 -6.28
C PHE A 126 0.61 9.86 -5.93
N LYS A 127 1.30 10.94 -5.56
CA LYS A 127 2.67 10.88 -5.05
C LYS A 127 2.96 11.97 -4.05
N ASP A 128 3.53 11.58 -2.91
CA ASP A 128 4.19 12.52 -2.02
C ASP A 128 5.61 12.81 -2.53
N GLU A 129 5.90 14.07 -2.86
CA GLU A 129 7.28 14.51 -3.04
C GLU A 129 7.84 14.99 -1.70
N ILE A 130 9.02 14.51 -1.33
CA ILE A 130 9.61 14.76 -0.03
C ILE A 130 10.79 15.71 -0.20
N TYR A 131 10.70 16.89 0.40
CA TYR A 131 11.75 17.92 0.36
C TYR A 131 12.43 18.04 1.73
N ALA A 132 13.75 18.18 1.71
CA ALA A 132 14.61 18.15 2.91
C ALA A 132 14.38 19.28 3.95
N ARG A 133 13.57 20.29 3.66
CA ARG A 133 13.42 21.50 4.52
C ARG A 133 12.34 21.41 5.59
N HIS A 134 11.74 20.25 5.81
CA HIS A 134 10.66 20.11 6.77
C HIS A 134 11.02 19.14 7.89
N ASN A 135 10.72 19.55 9.13
CA ASN A 135 10.74 18.70 10.33
C ASN A 135 9.56 17.72 10.22
N THR A 136 9.67 16.76 9.31
CA THR A 136 8.58 15.89 8.88
C THR A 136 8.83 14.47 9.37
N ARG A 137 7.86 13.88 10.04
CA ARG A 137 7.89 12.45 10.38
C ARG A 137 6.57 11.80 10.02
N GLY A 138 6.61 10.73 9.24
CA GLY A 138 5.39 10.02 8.86
C GLY A 138 5.62 9.00 7.74
N ILE A 139 4.51 8.56 7.15
CA ILE A 139 4.49 7.70 5.97
C ILE A 139 4.05 8.54 4.77
N ALA A 140 4.87 8.50 3.73
CA ALA A 140 4.63 9.05 2.42
C ALA A 140 4.25 7.93 1.45
N TYR A 141 3.52 8.28 0.39
CA TYR A 141 2.96 7.31 -0.54
C TYR A 141 3.32 7.60 -1.98
N ASN A 142 3.31 6.54 -2.79
CA ASN A 142 3.12 6.64 -4.23
C ASN A 142 2.09 5.58 -4.64
N VAL A 143 1.15 5.96 -5.50
CA VAL A 143 0.08 5.09 -6.00
C VAL A 143 0.14 5.06 -7.51
N ASP A 144 0.51 3.91 -8.05
CA ASP A 144 0.57 3.63 -9.47
C ASP A 144 -0.54 2.67 -9.87
N LEU A 145 -1.15 2.95 -11.00
CA LEU A 145 -2.10 2.07 -11.67
C LEU A 145 -1.41 1.42 -12.87
N SER A 146 -1.80 0.21 -13.21
CA SER A 146 -1.31 -0.44 -14.43
C SER A 146 -2.42 -1.09 -15.22
N ARG A 147 -2.17 -1.19 -16.52
CA ARG A 147 -3.00 -1.91 -17.48
C ARG A 147 -2.25 -3.11 -18.02
N GLY A 148 -2.98 -4.17 -18.32
CA GLY A 148 -2.46 -5.38 -18.94
C GLY A 148 -2.04 -5.11 -20.39
N ARG A 149 -1.46 -6.14 -21.03
CA ARG A 149 -1.08 -6.07 -22.46
C ARG A 149 -2.26 -5.84 -23.40
N ASP A 150 -3.46 -6.13 -22.94
CA ASP A 150 -4.73 -5.95 -23.63
C ASP A 150 -5.45 -4.66 -23.20
N GLU A 151 -4.72 -3.71 -22.59
CA GLU A 151 -5.20 -2.42 -22.09
C GLU A 151 -6.23 -2.51 -20.95
N ARG A 152 -6.58 -3.70 -20.47
CA ARG A 152 -7.53 -3.85 -19.36
C ARG A 152 -6.91 -3.45 -18.02
N PRO A 153 -7.70 -2.93 -17.06
CA PRO A 153 -7.24 -2.69 -15.69
C PRO A 153 -6.50 -3.90 -15.14
N TRP A 154 -5.35 -3.69 -14.48
CA TRP A 154 -4.50 -4.80 -14.04
C TRP A 154 -4.16 -4.74 -12.55
N GLU A 155 -3.46 -3.71 -12.11
CA GLU A 155 -2.91 -3.66 -10.76
C GLU A 155 -3.00 -2.26 -10.16
N ILE A 156 -3.34 -2.21 -8.87
CA ILE A 156 -3.13 -1.06 -8.01
C ILE A 156 -1.83 -1.33 -7.24
N ALA A 157 -0.83 -0.47 -7.39
CA ALA A 157 0.44 -0.57 -6.66
C ALA A 157 0.55 0.60 -5.67
N LEU A 158 0.64 0.27 -4.37
CA LEU A 158 0.96 1.23 -3.32
C LEU A 158 2.41 1.03 -2.89
N GLU A 159 3.22 2.06 -3.08
CA GLU A 159 4.54 2.18 -2.47
C GLU A 159 4.43 2.96 -1.16
N ARG A 160 4.98 2.39 -0.08
CA ARG A 160 4.99 3.04 1.24
C ARG A 160 6.41 3.47 1.58
N ARG A 161 6.58 4.70 2.06
CA ARG A 161 7.90 5.27 2.37
C ARG A 161 7.90 5.90 3.74
N TYR A 162 8.76 5.44 4.63
CA TYR A 162 8.96 6.11 5.92
C TYR A 162 9.84 7.34 5.74
N VAL A 163 9.37 8.46 6.28
CA VAL A 163 10.06 9.76 6.22
C VAL A 163 10.40 10.22 7.62
N GLU A 164 11.65 10.61 7.82
CA GLU A 164 12.13 11.28 9.02
C GLU A 164 13.08 12.42 8.63
N GLY A 165 12.54 13.63 8.58
CA GLY A 165 13.26 14.89 8.42
C GLY A 165 13.57 15.51 9.78
N ARG A 166 14.81 15.99 9.91
CA ARG A 166 15.35 16.86 10.97
C ARG A 166 15.96 18.09 10.31
N GLU A 167 16.18 19.17 11.05
CA GLU A 167 16.68 20.47 10.53
C GLU A 167 17.82 20.34 9.48
N ASP A 168 18.72 19.35 9.65
CA ASP A 168 19.90 19.17 8.78
C ASP A 168 19.95 17.80 8.08
N ALA A 169 18.94 16.94 8.22
CA ALA A 169 19.00 15.56 7.73
C ALA A 169 17.62 15.02 7.34
N LEU A 170 17.52 14.43 6.16
CA LEU A 170 16.33 13.72 5.70
C LEU A 170 16.65 12.26 5.49
N LYS A 171 15.92 11.38 6.18
CA LYS A 171 15.94 9.94 5.94
C LYS A 171 14.63 9.54 5.28
N VAL A 172 14.71 8.93 4.11
CA VAL A 172 13.57 8.26 3.46
C VAL A 172 13.93 6.81 3.24
N LEU A 173 13.04 5.92 3.69
CA LEU A 173 13.16 4.48 3.54
C LEU A 173 11.93 3.95 2.82
N ASP A 174 12.13 3.40 1.63
CA ASP A 174 11.07 2.71 0.93
C ASP A 174 10.81 1.39 1.65
N SER A 175 9.54 1.12 1.93
CA SER A 175 9.07 -0.09 2.62
C SER A 175 8.52 -1.14 1.66
N GLY A 176 8.94 -1.06 0.41
CA GLY A 176 8.50 -1.87 -0.71
C GLY A 176 7.07 -1.56 -1.17
N PHE A 177 6.42 -2.57 -1.75
CA PHE A 177 5.17 -2.42 -2.49
C PHE A 177 4.06 -3.36 -1.99
N ILE A 178 2.84 -2.83 -1.95
CA ILE A 178 1.61 -3.61 -1.80
C ILE A 178 0.86 -3.50 -3.11
N LYS A 179 0.74 -4.62 -3.81
CA LYS A 179 0.15 -4.69 -5.16
C LYS A 179 -1.13 -5.51 -5.12
N PHE A 180 -2.23 -4.98 -5.63
CA PHE A 180 -3.49 -5.68 -5.74
C PHE A 180 -3.89 -5.86 -7.20
N ASN A 181 -4.00 -7.10 -7.65
CA ASN A 181 -4.48 -7.42 -9.00
C ASN A 181 -6.00 -7.40 -9.03
N VAL A 182 -6.59 -6.45 -9.77
CA VAL A 182 -8.03 -6.22 -9.76
C VAL A 182 -8.84 -7.30 -10.49
N ASN A 183 -8.19 -8.14 -11.30
CA ASN A 183 -8.86 -9.18 -12.10
C ASN A 183 -8.96 -10.52 -11.37
N ASN A 184 -7.91 -10.91 -10.65
CA ASN A 184 -7.87 -12.20 -9.95
C ASN A 184 -7.87 -12.07 -8.42
N GLY A 185 -7.84 -10.85 -7.91
CA GLY A 185 -7.84 -10.56 -6.48
C GLY A 185 -6.54 -10.95 -5.77
N THR A 186 -5.45 -11.23 -6.47
CA THR A 186 -4.19 -11.57 -5.79
C THR A 186 -3.55 -10.32 -5.19
N ILE A 187 -3.08 -10.42 -3.95
CA ILE A 187 -2.19 -9.41 -3.35
C ILE A 187 -0.76 -9.93 -3.44
N THR A 188 0.13 -9.09 -3.95
CA THR A 188 1.58 -9.30 -3.89
C THR A 188 2.17 -8.28 -2.92
N LEU A 189 3.00 -8.75 -2.00
CA LEU A 189 3.69 -7.92 -1.01
C LEU A 189 5.20 -8.04 -1.24
N GLU A 190 5.83 -6.95 -1.60
CA GLU A 190 7.29 -6.81 -1.60
C GLU A 190 7.65 -6.07 -0.32
N LEU A 191 8.09 -6.81 0.71
CA LEU A 191 8.39 -6.28 2.04
C LEU A 191 9.90 -6.15 2.22
N ILE A 192 10.43 -5.03 1.75
CA ILE A 192 11.86 -4.77 1.64
C ILE A 192 12.10 -3.34 2.10
N GLU A 193 13.16 -3.12 2.88
CA GLU A 193 13.58 -1.78 3.29
C GLU A 193 14.82 -1.36 2.51
N TRP A 194 14.76 -0.26 1.77
CA TRP A 194 15.93 0.34 1.14
C TRP A 194 15.93 1.88 1.29
N PRO A 195 17.10 2.53 1.38
CA PRO A 195 17.19 3.97 1.28
C PRO A 195 16.69 4.46 -0.08
N THR A 196 15.78 5.43 -0.09
CA THR A 196 15.26 5.99 -1.34
C THR A 196 16.35 6.78 -2.06
N GLU A 197 16.59 6.49 -3.34
CA GLU A 197 17.59 7.23 -4.14
C GLU A 197 17.05 8.59 -4.66
N ASN A 198 15.73 8.71 -4.82
CA ASN A 198 15.05 9.88 -5.38
C ASN A 198 14.61 10.89 -4.29
N ILE A 199 15.53 11.29 -3.42
CA ILE A 199 15.27 12.33 -2.43
C ILE A 199 15.66 13.68 -3.03
N HIS A 200 14.66 14.56 -3.21
CA HIS A 200 14.91 15.93 -3.65
C HIS A 200 15.42 16.76 -2.46
N THR A 201 16.74 16.74 -2.26
CA THR A 201 17.43 17.68 -1.38
C THR A 201 17.48 19.03 -2.09
N GLY A 202 16.40 19.80 -2.02
CA GLY A 202 16.30 21.09 -2.70
C GLY A 202 17.53 21.96 -2.45
N LEU A 203 18.28 22.25 -3.53
CA LEU A 203 19.26 23.33 -3.55
C LEU A 203 18.56 24.65 -3.18
N LYS A 204 19.32 25.52 -2.51
CA LYS A 204 18.95 26.85 -2.00
C LYS A 204 17.82 27.55 -2.77
#